data_AF-A0A962MJT2-F1
#
_entry.id   AF-A0A962MJT2-F1
#
_cell.length_a   1.000
_cell.length_b   1.000
_cell.length_c   1.000
_cell.angle_alpha   90.00
_cell.angle_beta   90.00
_cell.angle_gamma   90.00
#
_symmetry.space_group_name_H-M   'P 1'
#
loop_
_entity.id
_entity.type
_entity.pdbx_description
1 polymer ?
#
loop_
_entity_poly.entity_id
_entity_poly.type
_entity_poly.pdbx_seq_one_letter_code
_entity_poly.pdbx_strand_id
1 'polypeptide(L)'
;AASLRFARVVRIAVHPAWQGQGYGSYLLRGLIEQAQQSRFDAIGAVFGASPELLTFWRRQCLQPVQIGLSRKAASGAHSVAVLRALSSDGQHLQARLASDFQHRLPYLLADPLRELEPDCAALLLQQPDDGQPLALSPSAHTALTGFVTGQRGYELVPDVLCELAQAVLASPLLAAQLNSAQRKVLIAKLLQKRSWADCAQLLNLAGRRQVEALLRDAVRCITMKHPHNPA
;
A
#
# COMPACT_ATOMS: atom_id res chain seq x y z
N ALA A 1 -22.10 27.09 4.47
CA ALA A 1 -21.19 26.08 3.91
C ALA A 1 -22.02 24.97 3.28
N ALA A 2 -21.82 24.65 2.00
CA ALA A 2 -22.53 23.53 1.38
C ALA A 2 -22.06 22.22 2.05
N SER A 3 -23.00 21.41 2.51
CA SER A 3 -22.71 20.10 3.10
C SER A 3 -22.61 19.07 1.98
N LEU A 4 -21.47 18.38 1.90
CA LEU A 4 -21.30 17.29 0.94
C LEU A 4 -22.18 16.11 1.31
N ARG A 5 -22.75 15.46 0.29
CA ARG A 5 -23.63 14.30 0.43
C ARG A 5 -22.85 13.03 0.14
N PHE A 6 -22.90 12.07 1.06
CA PHE A 6 -22.17 10.80 0.95
C PHE A 6 -23.12 9.61 0.93
N ALA A 7 -22.84 8.66 0.04
CA ALA A 7 -23.41 7.32 0.09
C ALA A 7 -22.42 6.36 0.76
N ARG A 8 -22.90 5.44 1.60
CA ARG A 8 -22.04 4.42 2.22
C ARG A 8 -22.57 3.03 1.89
N VAL A 9 -21.73 2.23 1.24
CA VAL A 9 -21.98 0.80 1.08
C VAL A 9 -21.75 0.12 2.42
N VAL A 10 -22.84 -0.37 3.02
CA VAL A 10 -22.80 -1.09 4.30
C VAL A 10 -22.37 -2.54 4.11
N ARG A 11 -22.89 -3.19 3.06
CA ARG A 11 -22.59 -4.59 2.75
C ARG A 11 -22.84 -4.88 1.28
N ILE A 12 -21.98 -5.69 0.69
CA ILE A 12 -22.23 -6.40 -0.57
C ILE A 12 -22.15 -7.88 -0.21
N ALA A 13 -23.18 -8.65 -0.57
CA ALA A 13 -23.22 -10.09 -0.32
C ALA A 13 -23.28 -10.81 -1.66
N VAL A 14 -22.27 -11.65 -1.91
CA VAL A 14 -22.22 -12.55 -3.06
C VAL A 14 -22.10 -13.97 -2.50
N HIS A 15 -22.98 -14.86 -2.96
CA HIS A 15 -22.96 -16.26 -2.56
C HIS A 15 -21.56 -16.87 -2.80
N PRO A 16 -20.99 -17.66 -1.87
CA PRO A 16 -19.61 -18.16 -1.97
C PRO A 16 -19.27 -18.81 -3.32
N ALA A 17 -20.18 -19.64 -3.85
CA ALA A 17 -20.01 -20.30 -5.15
C ALA A 17 -19.85 -19.34 -6.37
N TRP A 18 -20.19 -18.07 -6.20
CA TRP A 18 -20.18 -17.04 -7.26
C TRP A 18 -19.15 -15.92 -6.97
N GLN A 19 -18.36 -16.05 -5.90
CA GLN A 19 -17.28 -15.11 -5.61
C GLN A 19 -16.16 -15.21 -6.65
N GLY A 20 -15.45 -14.11 -6.90
CA GLY A 20 -14.40 -14.05 -7.92
C GLY A 20 -14.89 -13.95 -9.36
N GLN A 21 -16.20 -14.08 -9.62
CA GLN A 21 -16.78 -14.02 -10.98
C GLN A 21 -17.32 -12.63 -11.39
N GLY A 22 -17.05 -11.59 -10.60
CA GLY A 22 -17.40 -10.20 -10.95
C GLY A 22 -18.78 -9.71 -10.50
N TYR A 23 -19.64 -10.55 -9.91
CA TYR A 23 -20.97 -10.13 -9.42
C TYR A 23 -20.92 -9.00 -8.40
N GLY A 24 -19.95 -9.01 -7.49
CA GLY A 24 -19.78 -7.91 -6.53
C GLY A 24 -19.46 -6.58 -7.22
N SER A 25 -18.65 -6.61 -8.28
CA SER A 25 -18.33 -5.42 -9.08
C SER A 25 -19.56 -4.95 -9.87
N TYR A 26 -20.34 -5.88 -10.42
CA TYR A 26 -21.60 -5.58 -11.11
C TYR A 26 -22.59 -4.85 -10.18
N LEU A 27 -22.82 -5.39 -8.97
CA LEU A 27 -23.68 -4.75 -7.97
C LEU A 27 -23.18 -3.36 -7.57
N LEU A 28 -21.87 -3.23 -7.32
CA LEU A 28 -21.29 -1.93 -6.94
C LEU A 28 -21.42 -0.90 -8.06
N ARG A 29 -21.29 -1.30 -9.33
CA ARG A 29 -21.48 -0.39 -10.47
C ARG A 29 -22.87 0.23 -10.47
N GLY A 30 -23.92 -0.58 -10.30
CA GLY A 30 -25.29 -0.07 -10.19
C GLY A 30 -25.48 0.89 -9.01
N LEU A 31 -24.87 0.60 -7.85
CA LEU A 31 -24.89 1.51 -6.70
C LEU A 31 -24.19 2.85 -6.98
N ILE A 32 -23.08 2.83 -7.73
CA ILE A 32 -22.34 4.03 -8.13
C ILE A 32 -23.19 4.87 -9.08
N GLU A 33 -23.80 4.26 -10.09
CA GLU A 33 -24.69 4.91 -11.06
C GLU A 33 -25.89 5.57 -10.35
N GLN A 34 -26.54 4.85 -9.43
CA GLN A 34 -27.65 5.39 -8.65
C GLN A 34 -27.21 6.57 -7.76
N ALA A 35 -26.03 6.49 -7.14
CA ALA A 35 -25.50 7.56 -6.32
C ALA A 35 -25.20 8.82 -7.13
N GLN A 36 -24.69 8.66 -8.36
CA GLN A 36 -24.47 9.77 -9.31
C GLN A 36 -25.80 10.42 -9.71
N GLN A 37 -26.80 9.63 -10.10
CA GLN A 37 -28.14 10.13 -10.45
C GLN A 37 -28.80 10.89 -9.29
N SER A 38 -28.56 10.43 -8.06
CA SER A 38 -29.07 11.06 -6.83
C SER A 38 -28.25 12.27 -6.35
N ARG A 39 -27.23 12.69 -7.12
CA ARG A 39 -26.35 13.83 -6.83
C ARG A 39 -25.62 13.70 -5.48
N PHE A 40 -25.10 12.53 -5.17
CA PHE A 40 -24.11 12.38 -4.10
C PHE A 40 -22.73 12.85 -4.58
N ASP A 41 -21.94 13.38 -3.65
CA ASP A 41 -20.59 13.88 -3.94
C ASP A 41 -19.54 12.78 -3.87
N ALA A 42 -19.77 11.75 -3.06
CA ALA A 42 -18.92 10.57 -2.99
C ALA A 42 -19.67 9.34 -2.48
N ILE A 43 -19.10 8.17 -2.78
CA ILE A 43 -19.52 6.88 -2.26
C ILE A 43 -18.34 6.17 -1.60
N GLY A 44 -18.56 5.56 -0.44
CA GLY A 44 -17.50 4.90 0.32
C GLY A 44 -17.95 3.62 1.03
N ALA A 45 -17.00 2.95 1.65
CA ALA A 45 -17.24 1.76 2.47
C ALA A 45 -16.27 1.69 3.64
N VAL A 46 -16.64 0.96 4.69
CA VAL A 46 -15.76 0.63 5.82
C VAL A 46 -15.79 -0.87 6.05
N PHE A 47 -14.64 -1.54 6.00
CA PHE A 47 -14.53 -2.99 6.09
C PHE A 47 -13.28 -3.41 6.86
N GLY A 48 -13.20 -4.68 7.29
CA GLY A 48 -11.97 -5.22 7.89
C GLY A 48 -10.92 -5.45 6.81
N ALA A 49 -9.70 -4.96 7.03
CA ALA A 49 -8.59 -5.08 6.09
C ALA A 49 -8.30 -6.55 5.79
N SER A 50 -8.34 -6.90 4.51
CA SER A 50 -7.82 -8.14 3.95
C SER A 50 -7.31 -7.86 2.54
N PRO A 51 -6.36 -8.64 2.00
CA PRO A 51 -5.86 -8.46 0.65
C PRO A 51 -6.95 -8.53 -0.42
N GLU A 52 -7.93 -9.43 -0.25
CA GLU A 52 -9.03 -9.65 -1.18
C GLU A 52 -9.94 -8.42 -1.24
N LEU A 53 -10.35 -7.88 -0.08
CA LEU A 53 -11.25 -6.73 -0.03
C LEU A 53 -10.53 -5.46 -0.48
N LEU A 54 -9.29 -5.22 -0.04
CA LEU A 54 -8.50 -4.08 -0.50
C LEU A 54 -8.35 -4.08 -2.03
N THR A 55 -8.06 -5.25 -2.61
CA THR A 55 -7.98 -5.42 -4.06
C THR A 55 -9.33 -5.18 -4.73
N PHE A 56 -10.42 -5.72 -4.19
CA PHE A 56 -11.78 -5.54 -4.70
C PHE A 56 -12.14 -4.04 -4.79
N TRP A 57 -12.02 -3.30 -3.69
CA TRP A 57 -12.42 -1.89 -3.65
C TRP A 57 -11.54 -1.01 -4.55
N ARG A 58 -10.23 -1.24 -4.57
CA ARG A 58 -9.31 -0.48 -5.43
C ARG A 58 -9.56 -0.71 -6.92
N ARG A 59 -9.88 -1.94 -7.34
CA ARG A 59 -10.28 -2.24 -8.73
C ARG A 59 -11.54 -1.50 -9.18
N GLN A 60 -12.35 -1.03 -8.23
CA GLN A 60 -13.57 -0.26 -8.49
C GLN A 60 -13.35 1.25 -8.33
N CYS A 61 -12.08 1.68 -8.24
CA CYS A 61 -11.63 3.06 -8.05
C CYS A 61 -12.03 3.67 -6.69
N LEU A 62 -12.29 2.85 -5.67
CA LEU A 62 -12.41 3.32 -4.30
C LEU A 62 -11.03 3.27 -3.63
N GLN A 63 -10.52 4.43 -3.23
CA GLN A 63 -9.18 4.58 -2.66
C GLN A 63 -9.23 4.56 -1.13
N PRO A 64 -8.26 3.92 -0.46
CA PRO A 64 -8.11 4.03 0.99
C PRO A 64 -7.87 5.48 1.42
N VAL A 65 -8.63 5.93 2.42
CA VAL A 65 -8.54 7.28 3.00
C VAL A 65 -8.30 7.27 4.51
N GLN A 66 -8.49 6.11 5.16
CA GLN A 66 -8.27 5.95 6.59
C GLN A 66 -8.12 4.47 6.96
N ILE A 67 -7.35 4.21 8.01
CA ILE A 67 -7.31 2.92 8.71
C ILE A 67 -7.50 3.16 10.21
N GLY A 68 -8.28 2.29 10.86
CA GLY A 68 -8.49 2.27 12.30
C GLY A 68 -7.35 1.55 13.02
N LEU A 69 -6.89 2.11 14.13
CA LEU A 69 -5.75 1.58 14.88
C LEU A 69 -6.13 0.39 15.78
N SER A 70 -7.38 0.34 16.25
CA SER A 70 -7.88 -0.81 17.01
C SER A 70 -8.27 -1.96 16.09
N ARG A 71 -7.85 -3.17 16.46
CA ARG A 71 -8.34 -4.41 15.85
C ARG A 71 -9.77 -4.67 16.30
N LYS A 72 -10.65 -5.12 15.39
CA LYS A 72 -12.01 -5.52 15.76
C LYS A 72 -11.96 -6.84 16.55
N ALA A 73 -12.64 -6.87 17.70
CA ALA A 73 -12.67 -8.05 18.59
C ALA A 73 -13.11 -9.34 17.89
N ALA A 74 -14.06 -9.25 16.94
CA ALA A 74 -14.59 -10.42 16.24
C ALA A 74 -13.69 -10.94 15.11
N SER A 75 -12.81 -10.12 14.51
CA SER A 75 -12.07 -10.50 13.31
C SER A 75 -10.55 -10.31 13.40
N GLY A 76 -10.03 -9.65 14.45
CA GLY A 76 -8.61 -9.31 14.59
C GLY A 76 -8.09 -8.31 13.54
N ALA A 77 -8.94 -7.88 12.60
CA ALA A 77 -8.58 -7.01 11.49
C ALA A 77 -8.74 -5.52 11.84
N HIS A 78 -7.86 -4.69 11.27
CA HIS A 78 -8.01 -3.24 11.27
C HIS A 78 -9.14 -2.82 10.33
N SER A 79 -9.91 -1.79 10.67
CA SER A 79 -10.94 -1.28 9.76
C SER A 79 -10.34 -0.30 8.76
N VAL A 80 -10.65 -0.43 7.47
CA VAL A 80 -10.23 0.51 6.42
C VAL A 80 -11.45 1.21 5.87
N ALA A 81 -11.35 2.53 5.71
CA ALA A 81 -12.32 3.34 4.99
C ALA A 81 -11.80 3.64 3.58
N VAL A 82 -12.67 3.46 2.58
CA VAL A 82 -12.39 3.79 1.18
C VAL A 82 -13.42 4.76 0.65
N LEU A 83 -13.02 5.58 -0.33
CA LEU A 83 -13.86 6.61 -0.93
C LEU A 83 -13.65 6.65 -2.46
N ARG A 84 -14.73 6.93 -3.19
CA ARG A 84 -14.73 7.32 -4.60
C ARG A 84 -15.58 8.57 -4.78
N ALA A 85 -14.98 9.60 -5.34
CA ALA A 85 -15.64 10.84 -5.71
C ALA A 85 -16.62 10.64 -6.87
N LEU A 86 -17.73 11.36 -6.80
CA LEU A 86 -18.80 11.40 -7.80
C LEU A 86 -19.10 12.83 -8.30
N SER A 87 -18.56 13.86 -7.64
CA SER A 87 -18.62 15.27 -8.03
C SER A 87 -17.24 15.94 -7.95
N SER A 88 -17.11 17.17 -8.43
CA SER A 88 -15.87 17.99 -8.30
C SER A 88 -15.48 18.19 -6.83
N ASP A 89 -16.46 18.51 -5.98
CA ASP A 89 -16.20 18.75 -4.56
C ASP A 89 -15.79 17.44 -3.87
N GLY A 90 -16.40 16.32 -4.28
CA GLY A 90 -15.98 14.98 -3.87
C GLY A 90 -14.55 14.65 -4.29
N GLN A 91 -14.10 15.08 -5.48
CA GLN A 91 -12.74 14.87 -5.96
C GLN A 91 -11.73 15.63 -5.10
N HIS A 92 -12.00 16.89 -4.78
CA HIS A 92 -11.17 17.68 -3.87
C HIS A 92 -11.05 17.03 -2.49
N LEU A 93 -12.18 16.54 -1.95
CA LEU A 93 -12.17 15.83 -0.67
C LEU A 93 -11.38 14.53 -0.75
N GLN A 94 -11.61 13.71 -1.78
CA GLN A 94 -10.91 12.44 -1.96
C GLN A 94 -9.39 12.66 -2.07
N ALA A 95 -8.96 13.62 -2.89
CA ALA A 95 -7.55 13.95 -3.07
C ALA A 95 -6.90 14.38 -1.75
N ARG A 96 -7.56 15.26 -0.98
CA ARG A 96 -7.08 15.69 0.34
C ARG A 96 -6.95 14.51 1.30
N LEU A 97 -8.01 13.71 1.46
CA LEU A 97 -8.01 12.59 2.40
C LEU A 97 -7.01 11.48 2.01
N ALA A 98 -6.88 11.20 0.71
CA ALA A 98 -5.89 10.24 0.21
C ALA A 98 -4.48 10.75 0.49
N SER A 99 -4.19 12.02 0.20
CA SER A 99 -2.89 12.65 0.50
C SER A 99 -2.56 12.59 2.00
N ASP A 100 -3.49 13.01 2.86
CA ASP A 100 -3.33 12.96 4.32
C ASP A 100 -3.10 11.53 4.81
N PHE A 101 -3.81 10.55 4.23
CA PHE A 101 -3.63 9.14 4.57
C PHE A 101 -2.24 8.64 4.18
N GLN A 102 -1.79 8.92 2.96
CA GLN A 102 -0.48 8.49 2.48
C GLN A 102 0.67 9.14 3.22
N HIS A 103 0.56 10.41 3.56
CA HIS A 103 1.55 11.09 4.38
C HIS A 103 1.67 10.43 5.76
N ARG A 104 0.55 10.04 6.39
CA ARG A 104 0.55 9.44 7.73
C ARG A 104 0.94 7.96 7.74
N LEU A 105 0.62 7.22 6.67
CA LEU A 105 0.71 5.76 6.65
C LEU A 105 2.12 5.22 7.00
N PRO A 106 3.25 5.75 6.50
CA PRO A 106 4.58 5.29 6.89
C PRO A 106 4.84 5.39 8.40
N TYR A 107 4.39 6.47 9.05
CA TYR A 107 4.52 6.66 10.50
C TYR A 107 3.65 5.66 11.26
N LEU A 108 2.42 5.43 10.78
CA LEU A 108 1.54 4.43 11.38
C LEU A 108 2.13 3.03 11.25
N LEU A 109 2.69 2.67 10.09
CA LEU A 109 3.34 1.38 9.87
C LEU A 109 4.55 1.17 10.80
N ALA A 110 5.32 2.22 11.07
CA ALA A 110 6.49 2.14 11.94
C ALA A 110 6.15 1.91 13.43
N ASP A 111 4.92 2.22 13.84
CA ASP A 111 4.50 2.19 15.25
C ASP A 111 3.13 1.49 15.45
N PRO A 112 1.96 2.17 15.45
CA PRO A 112 0.70 1.53 15.85
C PRO A 112 0.20 0.43 14.90
N LEU A 113 0.72 0.36 13.67
CA LEU A 113 0.41 -0.66 12.66
C LEU A 113 1.64 -1.52 12.30
N ARG A 114 2.63 -1.59 13.19
CA ARG A 114 3.83 -2.43 13.03
C ARG A 114 3.51 -3.88 12.70
N GLU A 115 2.43 -4.39 13.27
CA GLU A 115 1.98 -5.77 13.09
C GLU A 115 0.92 -5.96 11.99
N LEU A 116 0.58 -4.91 11.24
CA LEU A 116 -0.30 -5.05 10.09
C LEU A 116 0.29 -6.08 9.12
N GLU A 117 -0.55 -6.91 8.54
CA GLU A 117 -0.10 -7.89 7.56
C GLU A 117 0.57 -7.17 6.38
N PRO A 118 1.80 -7.56 5.98
CA PRO A 118 2.53 -6.85 4.93
C PRO A 118 1.80 -6.80 3.59
N ASP A 119 1.01 -7.83 3.25
CA ASP A 119 0.25 -7.84 2.00
C ASP A 119 -0.89 -6.79 2.03
N CYS A 120 -1.50 -6.55 3.20
CA CYS A 120 -2.42 -5.43 3.39
C CYS A 120 -1.69 -4.08 3.32
N ALA A 121 -0.54 -3.94 3.98
CA ALA A 121 0.26 -2.72 3.96
C ALA A 121 0.68 -2.35 2.52
N ALA A 122 1.09 -3.34 1.72
CA ALA A 122 1.45 -3.15 0.32
C ALA A 122 0.30 -2.53 -0.48
N LEU A 123 -0.93 -3.03 -0.29
CA LEU A 123 -2.10 -2.53 -1.00
C LEU A 123 -2.55 -1.14 -0.55
N LEU A 124 -2.25 -0.76 0.71
CA LEU A 124 -2.56 0.56 1.26
C LEU A 124 -1.56 1.63 0.85
N LEU A 125 -0.28 1.27 0.65
CA LEU A 125 0.78 2.16 0.20
C LEU A 125 0.62 2.57 -1.27
N GLN A 126 0.02 1.70 -2.08
CA GLN A 126 -0.08 1.96 -3.51
C GLN A 126 -0.94 3.19 -3.84
N GLN A 127 -0.40 4.03 -4.70
CA GLN A 127 -1.05 5.20 -5.29
C GLN A 127 -1.49 4.92 -6.73
N PRO A 128 -2.41 5.72 -7.28
CA PRO A 128 -2.59 5.80 -8.72
C PRO A 128 -1.23 6.10 -9.35
N ASP A 129 -0.84 5.27 -10.31
CA ASP A 129 0.41 5.46 -11.03
C ASP A 129 0.24 6.64 -12.00
N ASP A 130 1.10 7.64 -11.90
CA ASP A 130 1.21 8.73 -12.86
C ASP A 130 2.27 8.45 -13.94
N GLY A 131 2.88 7.24 -13.91
CA GLY A 131 3.92 6.83 -14.83
C GLY A 131 5.26 7.53 -14.59
N GLN A 132 5.43 8.23 -13.46
CA GLN A 132 6.70 8.87 -13.17
C GLN A 132 7.79 7.83 -12.89
N PRO A 133 8.96 7.97 -13.53
CA PRO A 133 10.08 7.10 -13.26
C PRO A 133 10.57 7.28 -11.82
N LEU A 134 11.13 6.22 -11.24
CA LEU A 134 11.76 6.28 -9.94
C LEU A 134 12.94 7.28 -9.98
N ALA A 135 12.78 8.42 -9.33
CA ALA A 135 13.83 9.43 -9.20
C ALA A 135 14.70 9.13 -7.98
N LEU A 136 15.97 8.79 -8.21
CA LEU A 136 16.97 8.62 -7.16
C LEU A 136 18.04 9.70 -7.31
N SER A 137 18.41 10.34 -6.20
CA SER A 137 19.55 11.27 -6.21
C SER A 137 20.87 10.51 -6.46
N PRO A 138 21.92 11.18 -6.97
CA PRO A 138 23.23 10.54 -7.17
C PRO A 138 23.82 9.94 -5.89
N SER A 139 23.62 10.61 -4.75
CA SER A 139 24.05 10.12 -3.43
C SER A 139 23.26 8.87 -3.00
N ALA A 140 21.94 8.86 -3.20
CA ALA A 140 21.11 7.69 -2.95
C ALA A 140 21.54 6.51 -3.83
N HIS A 141 21.77 6.73 -5.12
CA HIS A 141 22.24 5.70 -6.04
C HIS A 141 23.58 5.10 -5.60
N THR A 142 24.53 5.94 -5.20
CA THR A 142 25.84 5.50 -4.68
C THR A 142 25.69 4.66 -3.40
N ALA A 143 24.85 5.12 -2.47
CA ALA A 143 24.58 4.41 -1.21
C ALA A 143 23.94 3.04 -1.46
N LEU A 144 22.93 2.97 -2.33
CA LEU A 144 22.25 1.74 -2.71
C LEU A 144 23.19 0.77 -3.44
N THR A 145 24.06 1.25 -4.32
CA THR A 145 25.06 0.41 -4.99
C THR A 145 26.07 -0.17 -4.00
N GLY A 146 26.56 0.63 -3.04
CA GLY A 146 27.41 0.14 -1.96
C GLY A 146 26.70 -0.91 -1.08
N PHE A 147 25.40 -0.75 -0.85
CA PHE A 147 24.59 -1.75 -0.15
C PHE A 147 24.28 -2.99 -1.01
N VAL A 148 24.14 -2.89 -2.32
CA VAL A 148 23.90 -4.10 -3.15
C VAL A 148 25.16 -4.95 -3.29
N THR A 149 26.33 -4.31 -3.29
CA THR A 149 27.65 -4.95 -3.52
C THR A 149 28.33 -5.47 -2.26
N GLY A 150 27.80 -5.21 -1.06
CA GLY A 150 28.42 -5.65 0.19
C GLY A 150 29.32 -4.60 0.87
N GLN A 151 29.65 -3.52 0.18
CA GLN A 151 30.55 -2.47 0.67
C GLN A 151 29.98 -1.69 1.86
N ARG A 152 28.64 -1.62 1.96
CA ARG A 152 27.93 -0.99 3.09
C ARG A 152 27.00 -1.99 3.76
N GLY A 153 26.97 -1.96 5.09
CA GLY A 153 25.96 -2.64 5.91
C GLY A 153 24.64 -1.87 5.95
N TYR A 154 23.58 -2.54 6.39
CA TYR A 154 22.25 -1.94 6.56
C TYR A 154 22.26 -0.68 7.44
N GLU A 155 23.03 -0.71 8.53
CA GLU A 155 23.09 0.34 9.54
C GLU A 155 23.57 1.69 9.02
N LEU A 156 24.25 1.71 7.86
CA LEU A 156 24.83 2.91 7.27
C LEU A 156 23.92 3.59 6.23
N VAL A 157 22.83 2.94 5.82
CA VAL A 157 21.92 3.45 4.77
C VAL A 157 20.42 3.21 5.06
N PRO A 158 19.95 3.19 6.32
CA PRO A 158 18.56 2.83 6.61
C PRO A 158 17.56 3.83 6.05
N ASP A 159 17.92 5.11 5.99
CA ASP A 159 17.16 6.23 5.42
C ASP A 159 16.89 6.02 3.92
N VAL A 160 17.95 5.86 3.12
CA VAL A 160 17.85 5.68 1.66
C VAL A 160 17.08 4.41 1.30
N LEU A 161 17.24 3.34 2.09
CA LEU A 161 16.45 2.11 1.90
C LEU A 161 14.97 2.35 2.16
N CYS A 162 14.61 3.13 3.19
CA CYS A 162 13.22 3.47 3.50
C CYS A 162 12.58 4.34 2.42
N GLU A 163 13.31 5.33 1.91
CA GLU A 163 12.85 6.18 0.80
C GLU A 163 12.58 5.35 -0.46
N LEU A 164 13.54 4.48 -0.82
CA LEU A 164 13.38 3.56 -1.95
C LEU A 164 12.14 2.66 -1.76
N ALA A 165 11.98 2.07 -0.58
CA ALA A 165 10.86 1.19 -0.29
C ALA A 165 9.52 1.92 -0.42
N GLN A 166 9.40 3.14 0.09
CA GLN A 166 8.18 3.94 -0.04
C GLN A 166 7.86 4.23 -1.50
N ALA A 167 8.83 4.72 -2.28
CA ALA A 167 8.62 5.04 -3.69
C ALA A 167 8.23 3.81 -4.51
N VAL A 168 8.92 2.69 -4.31
CA VAL A 168 8.68 1.45 -5.06
C VAL A 168 7.35 0.80 -4.69
N LEU A 169 6.99 0.78 -3.41
CA LEU A 169 5.73 0.19 -2.94
C LEU A 169 4.51 1.08 -3.24
N ALA A 170 4.73 2.38 -3.41
CA ALA A 170 3.69 3.31 -3.85
C ALA A 170 3.31 3.10 -5.33
N SER A 171 4.26 2.76 -6.21
CA SER A 171 3.96 2.45 -7.62
C SER A 171 3.55 0.98 -7.79
N PRO A 172 2.32 0.68 -8.29
CA PRO A 172 1.93 -0.68 -8.63
C PRO A 172 2.84 -1.32 -9.68
N LEU A 173 3.35 -0.55 -10.65
CA LEU A 173 4.23 -1.05 -11.71
C LEU A 173 5.59 -1.49 -11.14
N LEU A 174 6.21 -0.66 -10.29
CA LEU A 174 7.49 -1.00 -9.65
C LEU A 174 7.31 -2.15 -8.65
N ALA A 175 6.26 -2.11 -7.83
CA ALA A 175 5.95 -3.17 -6.86
C ALA A 175 5.69 -4.52 -7.55
N ALA A 176 5.17 -4.55 -8.78
CA ALA A 176 4.94 -5.76 -9.55
C ALA A 176 6.24 -6.44 -10.00
N GLN A 177 7.37 -5.71 -10.07
CA GLN A 177 8.67 -6.27 -10.41
C GLN A 177 9.26 -7.13 -9.29
N LEU A 178 8.80 -6.91 -8.06
CA LEU A 178 9.21 -7.64 -6.87
C LEU A 178 8.33 -8.87 -6.65
N ASN A 179 8.93 -9.96 -6.18
CA ASN A 179 8.17 -11.11 -5.69
C ASN A 179 7.55 -10.83 -4.31
N SER A 180 6.70 -11.74 -3.82
CA SER A 180 6.02 -11.58 -2.53
C SER A 180 6.99 -11.43 -1.36
N ALA A 181 8.03 -12.26 -1.28
CA ALA A 181 9.02 -12.20 -0.19
C ALA A 181 9.80 -10.88 -0.19
N GLN A 182 10.17 -10.37 -1.37
CA GLN A 182 10.85 -9.09 -1.53
C GLN A 182 9.97 -7.92 -1.08
N ARG A 183 8.69 -7.89 -1.48
CA ARG A 183 7.75 -6.87 -0.97
C ARG A 183 7.60 -6.93 0.55
N LYS A 184 7.46 -8.16 1.08
CA LYS A 184 7.32 -8.41 2.53
C LYS A 184 8.53 -7.93 3.32
N VAL A 185 9.76 -8.19 2.86
CA VAL A 185 10.96 -7.75 3.59
C VAL A 185 11.10 -6.23 3.56
N LEU A 186 10.81 -5.56 2.43
CA LEU A 186 10.84 -4.09 2.36
C LEU A 186 9.85 -3.47 3.35
N ILE A 187 8.62 -3.98 3.39
CA ILE A 187 7.60 -3.49 4.32
C ILE A 187 7.98 -3.78 5.77
N ALA A 188 8.23 -5.04 6.11
CA ALA A 188 8.42 -5.47 7.48
C ALA A 188 9.69 -4.86 8.11
N LYS A 189 10.80 -4.88 7.36
CA LYS A 189 12.09 -4.42 7.89
C LYS A 189 12.22 -2.89 7.83
N LEU A 190 11.81 -2.27 6.73
CA LEU A 190 12.10 -0.85 6.48
C LEU A 190 10.96 0.07 6.93
N LEU A 191 9.71 -0.28 6.63
CA LEU A 191 8.56 0.58 6.94
C LEU A 191 7.98 0.27 8.33
N GLN A 192 7.86 -1.01 8.68
CA GLN A 192 7.33 -1.44 9.98
C GLN A 192 8.40 -1.49 11.08
N LYS A 193 9.68 -1.32 10.74
CA LYS A 193 10.81 -1.30 11.69
C LYS A 193 10.89 -2.57 12.56
N ARG A 194 10.42 -3.72 12.05
CA ARG A 194 10.47 -4.98 12.79
C ARG A 194 11.91 -5.43 13.04
N SER A 195 12.11 -6.23 14.08
CA SER A 195 13.43 -6.77 14.39
C SER A 195 13.89 -7.75 13.30
N TRP A 196 15.19 -8.03 13.25
CA TRP A 196 15.72 -9.05 12.32
C TRP A 196 15.13 -10.43 12.58
N ALA A 197 14.86 -10.77 13.85
CA ALA A 197 14.25 -12.02 14.24
C ALA A 197 12.79 -12.11 13.76
N ASP A 198 12.00 -11.05 13.96
CA ASP A 198 10.60 -11.02 13.50
C ASP A 198 10.52 -11.13 11.97
N CYS A 199 11.41 -10.44 11.26
CA CYS A 199 11.49 -10.55 9.80
C CYS A 199 11.86 -11.97 9.37
N ALA A 200 12.83 -12.61 10.03
CA ALA A 200 13.24 -13.97 9.73
C ALA A 200 12.08 -14.95 9.93
N GLN A 201 11.34 -14.84 11.04
CA GLN A 201 10.17 -15.66 11.30
C GLN A 201 9.06 -15.44 10.26
N LEU A 202 8.72 -14.18 9.98
CA LEU A 202 7.69 -13.80 9.00
C LEU A 202 7.98 -14.34 7.60
N LEU A 203 9.26 -14.36 7.20
CA LEU A 203 9.71 -14.77 5.87
C LEU A 203 10.14 -16.23 5.81
N ASN A 204 10.05 -16.98 6.92
CA ASN A 204 10.55 -18.35 7.06
C ASN A 204 12.04 -18.48 6.67
N LEU A 205 12.87 -17.58 7.21
CA LEU A 205 14.32 -17.53 7.00
C LEU A 205 15.07 -17.85 8.30
N ALA A 206 16.31 -18.32 8.18
CA ALA A 206 17.10 -18.79 9.32
C ALA A 206 17.58 -17.68 10.27
N GLY A 207 17.60 -16.40 9.83
CA GLY A 207 18.03 -15.29 10.66
C GLY A 207 18.52 -14.09 9.88
N ARG A 208 19.18 -13.15 10.58
CA ARG A 208 19.59 -11.84 10.06
C ARG A 208 20.29 -11.91 8.70
N ARG A 209 21.26 -12.82 8.53
CA ARG A 209 22.06 -12.92 7.29
C ARG A 209 21.18 -13.15 6.06
N GLN A 210 20.20 -14.03 6.16
CA GLN A 210 19.29 -14.34 5.05
C GLN A 210 18.28 -13.21 4.82
N VAL A 211 17.80 -12.55 5.87
CA VAL A 211 16.93 -11.38 5.75
C VAL A 211 17.65 -10.24 5.04
N GLU A 212 18.90 -9.96 5.42
CA GLU A 212 19.72 -8.92 4.79
C GLU A 212 20.07 -9.28 3.34
N ALA A 213 20.34 -10.55 3.05
CA ALA A 213 20.53 -11.01 1.67
C ALA A 213 19.28 -10.80 0.81
N LEU A 214 18.09 -11.19 1.30
CA LEU A 214 16.83 -10.94 0.60
C LEU A 214 16.55 -9.44 0.41
N LEU A 215 16.92 -8.62 1.39
CA LEU A 215 16.82 -7.16 1.28
C LEU A 215 17.73 -6.61 0.18
N ARG A 216 19.00 -7.07 0.12
CA ARG A 216 19.93 -6.71 -0.96
C ARG A 216 19.41 -7.16 -2.32
N ASP A 217 18.84 -8.35 -2.41
CA ASP A 217 18.27 -8.88 -3.66
C ASP A 217 17.05 -8.06 -4.11
N ALA A 218 16.18 -7.63 -3.18
CA ALA A 218 15.06 -6.75 -3.48
C ALA A 218 15.56 -5.40 -4.05
N VAL A 219 16.53 -4.77 -3.39
CA VAL A 219 17.12 -3.50 -3.85
C VAL A 219 17.78 -3.66 -5.22
N ARG A 220 18.56 -4.73 -5.43
CA ARG A 220 19.20 -5.03 -6.71
C ARG A 220 18.19 -5.17 -7.84
N CYS A 221 17.06 -5.85 -7.59
CA CYS A 221 16.01 -6.04 -8.58
C CYS A 221 15.45 -4.71 -9.11
N ILE A 222 15.34 -3.71 -8.22
CA ILE A 222 14.85 -2.37 -8.55
C ILE A 222 15.93 -1.55 -9.26
N THR A 223 17.15 -1.51 -8.71
CA THR A 223 18.19 -0.59 -9.18
C THR A 223 18.85 -1.03 -10.49
N MET A 224 18.92 -2.34 -10.80
CA MET A 224 19.51 -2.80 -12.07
C MET A 224 18.61 -2.58 -13.29
N LYS A 225 17.29 -2.46 -13.10
CA LYS A 225 16.33 -2.20 -14.19
C LYS A 225 16.11 -0.71 -14.48
N HIS A 226 16.58 0.15 -13.58
CA HIS A 226 16.58 1.60 -13.72
C HIS A 226 17.99 2.13 -13.50
N PRO A 227 18.95 1.78 -14.39
CA PRO A 227 20.28 2.36 -14.32
C PRO A 227 20.16 3.88 -14.45
N HIS A 228 20.93 4.59 -13.62
CA HIS A 228 21.07 6.03 -13.75
C HIS A 228 21.47 6.35 -15.20
N ASN A 229 20.70 7.20 -15.88
CA ASN A 229 21.14 7.84 -17.12
C ASN A 229 21.92 9.09 -16.70
N PRO A 230 23.26 9.09 -16.75
CA PRO A 230 24.00 10.31 -16.48
C PRO A 230 23.69 11.28 -17.63
N ALA A 231 23.04 12.39 -17.30
CA ALA A 231 23.03 13.57 -18.15
C ALA A 231 24.43 14.18 -18.18
#